data_AF-A0A1W9X6K6-F1
#
_entry.id   AF-A0A1W9X6K6-F1
#
_cell.length_a   1.000
_cell.length_b   1.000
_cell.length_c   1.000
_cell.angle_alpha   90.00
_cell.angle_beta   90.00
_cell.angle_gamma   90.00
#
_symmetry.space_group_name_H-M   'P 1'
#
loop_
_entity.id
_entity.type
_entity.pdbx_description
1 polymer ?
#
loop_
_entity_poly.entity_id
_entity_poly.type
_entity_poly.pdbx_seq_one_letter_code
_entity_poly.pdbx_strand_id
1 'polypeptide(L)' 'MAKSSKTPMTQTAAARIQSAEAKANSGKVAKGGFASRAQTAAAHKTSSSQSHKK' A
#
# COMPACT_ATOMS: atom_id res chain seq x y z
N MET A 1 -27.14 -5.06 5.89
CA MET A 1 -26.01 -4.27 5.37
C MET A 1 -24.70 -5.01 5.68
N ALA A 2 -24.18 -5.80 4.75
CA ALA A 2 -22.94 -6.55 4.98
C ALA A 2 -21.75 -5.57 5.00
N LYS A 3 -21.03 -5.49 6.12
CA LYS A 3 -19.74 -4.78 6.18
C LYS A 3 -18.77 -5.52 5.26
N SER A 4 -18.50 -4.96 4.07
CA SER A 4 -17.40 -5.43 3.24
C SER A 4 -16.13 -5.37 4.08
N SER A 5 -15.57 -6.53 4.42
CA SER A 5 -14.33 -6.68 5.18
C SER A 5 -13.19 -6.16 4.31
N LYS A 6 -13.02 -4.84 4.31
CA LYS A 6 -12.02 -4.16 3.50
C LYS A 6 -10.64 -4.59 4.00
N THR A 7 -9.97 -5.45 3.25
CA THR A 7 -8.62 -5.89 3.57
C THR A 7 -7.72 -4.66 3.65
N PRO A 8 -7.17 -4.33 4.82
CA PRO A 8 -6.35 -3.15 4.97
C PRO A 8 -5.06 -3.32 4.16
N MET A 9 -4.68 -2.27 3.44
CA MET A 9 -3.39 -2.21 2.77
C MET A 9 -2.29 -2.13 3.83
N THR A 10 -1.49 -3.19 3.99
CA THR A 10 -0.39 -3.25 4.94
C THR A 10 0.94 -2.87 4.28
N GLN A 11 1.94 -2.46 5.07
CA GLN A 11 3.28 -2.18 4.55
C GLN A 11 3.92 -3.42 3.90
N THR A 12 3.72 -4.61 4.48
CA THR A 12 4.18 -5.88 3.90
C THR A 12 3.53 -6.17 2.55
N ALA A 13 2.23 -5.90 2.40
CA ALA A 13 1.55 -6.03 1.13
C ALA A 13 2.10 -5.02 0.09
N ALA A 14 2.33 -3.77 0.50
CA ALA A 14 2.89 -2.75 -0.38
C ALA A 14 4.30 -3.10 -0.86
N ALA A 15 5.17 -3.63 0.02
CA ALA A 15 6.51 -4.08 -0.34
C ALA A 15 6.49 -5.22 -1.38
N ARG A 16 5.57 -6.19 -1.23
CA ARG A 16 5.37 -7.26 -2.22
C ARG A 16 4.94 -6.71 -3.57
N ILE A 17 4.00 -5.77 -3.57
CA ILE A 17 3.50 -5.13 -4.80
C ILE A 17 4.62 -4.35 -5.49
N GLN A 18 5.40 -3.58 -4.73
CA GLN A 18 6.55 -2.85 -5.24
C GLN A 18 7.60 -3.80 -5.85
N SER A 19 7.91 -4.90 -5.17
CA SER A 19 8.89 -5.89 -5.65
C SER A 19 8.45 -6.55 -6.95
N ALA A 20 7.16 -6.91 -7.06
CA ALA A 20 6.61 -7.51 -8.28
C ALA A 20 6.68 -6.53 -9.47
N GLU A 21 6.31 -5.26 -9.26
CA GLU A 21 6.35 -4.24 -10.31
C GLU A 21 7.80 -3.91 -10.72
N ALA A 22 8.70 -3.77 -9.75
CA ALA A 22 10.12 -3.57 -10.01
C ALA A 22 10.72 -4.75 -10.80
N LYS A 23 10.39 -5.99 -10.44
CA LYS A 23 10.83 -7.17 -11.21
C LYS A 23 10.36 -7.13 -12.65
N ALA A 24 9.12 -6.72 -12.89
CA ALA A 24 8.55 -6.63 -14.24
C ALA A 24 9.13 -5.47 -15.08
N ASN A 25 9.59 -4.39 -14.43
CA ASN A 25 10.03 -3.15 -15.09
C ASN A 25 11.53 -2.88 -14.89
N SER A 26 12.36 -3.93 -14.81
CA SER A 26 13.83 -3.81 -14.68
C SER A 26 14.29 -2.93 -13.52
N GLY A 27 13.65 -3.09 -12.37
CA GLY A 27 13.92 -2.34 -11.14
C GLY A 27 13.17 -1.02 -11.00
N LYS A 28 12.33 -0.64 -11.97
CA LYS A 28 11.57 0.62 -11.95
C LYS A 28 10.14 0.42 -11.47
N VAL A 29 9.57 1.45 -10.88
CA VAL A 29 8.16 1.50 -10.50
C VAL A 29 7.53 2.68 -11.23
N ALA A 30 6.39 2.46 -11.88
CA ALA A 30 5.72 3.49 -12.63
C ALA A 30 5.09 4.52 -11.69
N LYS A 31 5.35 5.81 -11.95
CA LYS A 31 4.72 6.91 -11.21
C LYS A 31 3.22 6.90 -11.47
N GLY A 32 2.43 6.79 -10.41
CA GLY A 32 0.97 6.73 -10.49
C GLY A 32 0.40 5.34 -10.84
N GLY A 33 1.26 4.34 -10.99
CA GLY A 33 0.89 2.94 -11.17
C GLY A 33 0.31 2.31 -9.90
N PHE A 34 0.02 1.02 -9.98
CA PHE A 34 -0.58 0.27 -8.88
C PHE A 34 0.34 0.24 -7.64
N ALA A 35 1.65 0.02 -7.80
CA ALA A 35 2.58 0.06 -6.67
C ALA A 35 2.65 1.44 -6.00
N SER A 36 2.62 2.52 -6.78
CA SER A 36 2.57 3.89 -6.23
C SER A 36 1.33 4.07 -5.35
N ARG A 37 0.15 3.65 -5.82
CA ARG A 37 -1.12 3.75 -5.07
C ARG A 37 -1.13 2.86 -3.83
N ALA A 38 -0.57 1.66 -3.94
CA ALA A 38 -0.37 0.71 -2.84
C ALA A 38 0.50 1.31 -1.73
N GLN A 39 1.61 1.95 -2.09
CA GLN A 39 2.49 2.64 -1.16
C GLN A 39 1.79 3.81 -0.48
N THR A 40 1.09 4.67 -1.23
CA THR A 40 0.30 5.77 -0.66
C THR A 40 -0.76 5.25 0.32
N ALA A 41 -1.47 4.18 -0.03
CA ALA A 41 -2.46 3.57 0.84
C ALA A 41 -1.82 3.00 2.11
N ALA A 42 -0.69 2.30 2.03
CA ALA A 42 0.01 1.81 3.21
C ALA A 42 0.53 2.95 4.10
N ALA A 43 1.08 4.02 3.51
CA ALA A 43 1.55 5.21 4.22
C ALA A 43 0.42 5.96 4.92
N HIS A 44 -0.72 6.16 4.26
CA HIS A 44 -1.86 6.85 4.89
C HIS A 44 -2.56 5.99 5.96
N LYS A 45 -2.44 4.65 5.88
CA LYS A 45 -2.96 3.75 6.92
C LYS A 45 -2.12 3.77 8.19
N THR A 46 -0.85 4.18 8.15
CA THR A 46 -0.10 4.51 9.37
C THR A 46 -0.59 5.83 9.97
N SER A 47 -0.93 6.82 9.15
CA SER A 47 -1.44 8.13 9.63
C SER A 47 -2.84 8.04 10.27
N SER A 48 -3.72 7.15 9.79
CA SER A 48 -5.04 6.94 10.42
C SER A 48 -5.02 6.02 11.64
N SER A 49 -3.92 5.31 11.90
CA SER A 49 -3.77 4.43 13.07
C SER A 49 -2.90 5.02 14.18
N GLN A 50 -2.31 6.21 13.97
CA GLN A 50 -1.43 6.87 14.95
C GLN A 50 -2.07 8.09 15.64
N SER A 51 -3.37 8.34 15.44
CA SER A 51 -4.14 9.38 16.17
C SER A 51 -4.87 8.84 17.42
N HIS A 52 -4.28 7.87 18.12
CA HIS A 52 -4.76 7.40 19.43
C HIS A 52 -3.59 7.08 20.38
N LYS A 53 -2.58 7.96 20.46
CA LYS A 53 -1.64 7.91 21.58
C LYS A 53 -1.17 9.31 21.99
N LYS A 54 -1.95 9.84 22.96
CA LYS A 54 -1.67 10.77 24.06
C LYS A 54 -0.90 12.06 23.77
#